data_AF-A0A7V9LRY8-F1
#
_entry.id   AF-A0A7V9LRY8-F1
#
_cell.length_a   1.000
_cell.length_b   1.000
_cell.length_c   1.000
_cell.angle_alpha   90.00
_cell.angle_beta   90.00
_cell.angle_gamma   90.00
#
_symmetry.space_group_name_H-M   'P 1'
#
loop_
_entity.id
_entity.type
_entity.pdbx_description
1 polymer ?
#
loop_
_entity_poly.entity_id
_entity_poly.type
_entity_poly.pdbx_seq_one_letter_code
_entity_poly.pdbx_strand_id
1 'polypeptide(L)' 'MATGETGFDDVSFDLVSVQYHSLKAGHDYGQYVRDAENAGMDDVAAFFRDVMEQDSSRAARCHDFLKQITS' A
#
# COMPACT_ATOMS: atom_id res chain seq x y z
N MET A 1 27.70 8.92 -6.21
CA MET A 1 26.32 9.41 -6.05
C MET A 1 25.59 8.43 -5.14
N ALA A 2 24.96 8.98 -4.10
CA ALA A 2 24.00 8.40 -3.15
C ALA A 2 24.18 6.93 -2.67
N THR A 3 24.90 6.73 -1.57
CA THR A 3 24.57 5.67 -0.60
C THR A 3 23.36 6.15 0.21
N GLY A 4 22.17 6.01 -0.37
CA GLY A 4 20.88 6.28 0.29
C GLY A 4 20.51 5.20 1.31
N GLU A 5 21.50 4.61 1.97
CA GLU A 5 21.28 3.72 3.11
C GLU A 5 21.08 4.60 4.33
N THR A 6 19.90 4.52 4.95
CA THR A 6 19.63 5.10 6.27
C THR A 6 20.50 4.50 7.38
N GLY A 7 21.51 3.69 7.05
CA GLY A 7 22.48 3.14 7.98
C GLY A 7 21.93 2.03 8.88
N PHE A 8 20.74 1.52 8.59
CA PHE A 8 20.14 0.36 9.25
C PHE A 8 19.62 -0.61 8.19
N ASP A 9 20.15 -1.83 8.16
CA ASP A 9 19.56 -2.98 7.46
C ASP A 9 18.28 -3.44 8.19
N ASP A 10 17.34 -2.54 8.46
CA ASP A 10 16.10 -2.85 9.16
C ASP A 10 15.00 -3.20 8.16
N VAL A 11 15.16 -4.37 7.54
CA VAL A 11 14.17 -4.97 6.63
C VAL A 11 12.80 -5.10 7.33
N SER A 12 12.77 -5.23 8.66
CA SER A 12 11.52 -5.25 9.43
C SER A 12 10.84 -3.88 9.37
N PHE A 13 11.59 -2.80 9.59
CA PHE A 13 11.10 -1.43 9.44
C PHE A 13 10.60 -1.16 8.02
N ASP A 14 11.34 -1.59 6.99
CA ASP A 14 10.93 -1.41 5.60
C ASP A 14 9.61 -2.12 5.29
N LEU A 15 9.46 -3.37 5.76
CA LEU A 15 8.22 -4.14 5.58
C LEU A 15 7.05 -3.54 6.36
N VAL A 16 7.27 -3.07 7.59
CA VAL A 16 6.25 -2.36 8.38
C VAL A 16 5.84 -1.06 7.70
N SER A 17 6.80 -0.32 7.15
CA SER A 17 6.54 0.93 6.43
C SER A 17 5.65 0.70 5.21
N VAL A 18 5.99 -0.28 4.36
CA VAL A 18 5.16 -0.64 3.20
C VAL A 18 3.76 -1.10 3.63
N GLN A 19 3.68 -1.99 4.64
CA GLN A 19 2.40 -2.46 5.15
C GLN A 19 1.52 -1.31 5.65
N TYR A 20 2.07 -0.42 6.46
CA TYR A 20 1.36 0.73 7.01
C TYR A 20 0.85 1.66 5.91
N HIS A 21 1.72 2.03 4.95
CA HIS A 21 1.34 2.96 3.89
C HIS A 21 0.27 2.38 2.96
N SER A 22 0.32 1.09 2.63
CA SER A 22 -0.71 0.45 1.82
C SER A 22 -2.05 0.35 2.55
N LEU A 23 -2.07 0.03 3.85
CA LEU A 23 -3.30 0.03 4.65
C LEU A 23 -3.87 1.45 4.81
N LYS A 24 -3.02 2.44 5.02
CA LYS A 24 -3.43 3.84 5.15
C LYS A 24 -4.03 4.36 3.85
N ALA A 25 -3.42 4.07 2.70
CA ALA A 25 -3.93 4.52 1.41
C ALA A 25 -5.29 3.88 1.08
N GLY A 26 -5.51 2.62 1.48
CA GLY A 26 -6.81 1.93 1.38
C GLY A 26 -7.99 2.69 1.99
N HIS A 27 -7.77 3.43 3.07
CA HIS A 27 -8.80 4.26 3.69
C HIS A 27 -9.22 5.43 2.78
N ASP A 28 -8.28 6.04 2.07
CA ASP A 28 -8.53 7.22 1.25
C ASP A 28 -9.11 6.87 -0.13
N TYR A 29 -8.78 5.68 -0.66
CA TYR A 29 -9.28 5.22 -1.97
C TYR A 29 -10.80 5.16 -2.06
N GLY A 30 -11.49 4.85 -0.96
CA GLY A 30 -12.96 4.85 -0.95
C GLY A 30 -13.55 6.21 -1.30
N GLN A 31 -12.88 7.31 -0.91
CA GLN A 31 -13.29 8.66 -1.32
C GLN A 31 -13.03 8.89 -2.81
N TYR A 32 -11.86 8.47 -3.32
CA TYR A 32 -11.50 8.66 -4.73
C TYR A 32 -12.40 7.88 -5.68
N VAL A 33 -12.80 6.66 -5.30
CA VAL A 33 -13.79 5.86 -6.05
C VAL A 33 -15.12 6.62 -6.11
N ARG A 34 -15.63 7.12 -4.97
CA ARG A 34 -16.88 7.89 -4.93
C ARG A 34 -16.81 9.16 -5.76
N ASP A 35 -15.69 9.88 -5.70
CA ASP A 35 -15.51 11.11 -6.47
C ASP A 35 -15.51 10.83 -7.98
N ALA A 36 -14.83 9.76 -8.42
CA ALA A 36 -14.84 9.33 -9.82
C ALA A 36 -16.23 8.86 -10.29
N GLU A 37 -16.94 8.09 -9.47
CA GLU A 37 -18.32 7.65 -9.75
C GLU A 37 -19.29 8.83 -9.86
N ASN A 38 -19.20 9.79 -8.94
CA ASN A 38 -20.02 11.01 -8.97
C ASN A 38 -19.73 11.89 -10.18
N ALA A 39 -18.51 11.83 -10.73
CA ALA A 39 -18.11 12.52 -11.94
C ALA A 39 -18.44 11.75 -13.23
N GLY A 40 -19.00 10.54 -13.14
CA GLY A 40 -19.28 9.67 -14.29
C GLY A 40 -18.01 9.14 -14.98
N MET A 41 -16.91 9.03 -14.25
CA MET A 41 -15.61 8.60 -14.74
C MET A 41 -15.35 7.13 -14.37
N ASP A 42 -16.12 6.22 -14.95
CA ASP A 42 -16.14 4.79 -14.59
C ASP A 42 -14.76 4.11 -14.70
N ASP A 43 -14.00 4.42 -15.75
CA ASP A 43 -12.65 3.85 -15.94
C ASP A 43 -11.68 4.28 -14.82
N VAL A 44 -11.85 5.49 -14.30
CA VAL A 44 -11.03 6.02 -13.20
C VAL A 44 -11.47 5.42 -11.87
N ALA A 45 -12.77 5.22 -11.66
CA ALA A 45 -13.28 4.51 -10.50
C ALA A 45 -12.77 3.05 -10.48
N ALA A 46 -12.77 2.38 -11.64
CA ALA A 46 -12.23 1.03 -11.80
C ALA A 46 -10.72 0.99 -11.49
N PHE A 47 -9.96 1.96 -11.99
CA PHE A 47 -8.55 2.10 -11.66
C PHE A 47 -8.31 2.24 -10.15
N PHE A 48 -9.05 3.11 -9.44
CA PHE A 48 -8.87 3.25 -7.99
C PHE A 48 -9.25 1.99 -7.21
N ARG A 49 -10.24 1.22 -7.68
CA ARG A 49 -10.57 -0.09 -7.09
C ARG A 49 -9.44 -1.10 -7.28
N ASP A 50 -8.82 -1.14 -8.46
CA ASP A 50 -7.66 -2.00 -8.75
C ASP A 50 -6.46 -1.62 -7.86
N VAL A 51 -6.16 -0.33 -7.73
CA VAL A 51 -5.10 0.15 -6.82
C VAL A 51 -5.39 -0.29 -5.37
N MET A 52 -6.65 -0.18 -4.91
CA MET A 52 -7.05 -0.62 -3.57
C MET A 52 -6.82 -2.13 -3.33
N GLU A 53 -7.13 -2.96 -4.33
CA GLU A 53 -6.90 -4.41 -4.25
C GLU A 53 -5.40 -4.74 -4.20
N GLN A 54 -4.62 -4.07 -5.03
CA GLN A 54 -3.17 -4.26 -5.06
C GLN A 54 -2.50 -3.83 -3.74
N ASP A 55 -2.91 -2.71 -3.14
CA ASP A 55 -2.41 -2.25 -1.85
C ASP A 55 -2.79 -3.22 -0.72
N SER A 56 -4.01 -3.76 -0.73
CA SER A 56 -4.43 -4.79 0.22
C SER A 56 -3.57 -6.05 0.10
N SER A 57 -3.28 -6.49 -1.12
CA SER A 57 -2.39 -7.62 -1.39
C SER A 57 -0.95 -7.36 -0.93
N ARG A 58 -0.43 -6.16 -1.17
CA ARG A 58 0.90 -5.75 -0.71
C ARG A 58 0.99 -5.77 0.82
N ALA A 59 0.00 -5.21 1.52
CA ALA A 59 -0.05 -5.20 2.98
C ALA A 59 -0.11 -6.62 3.58
N ALA A 60 -0.89 -7.52 2.97
CA ALA A 60 -0.96 -8.93 3.37
C ALA A 60 0.39 -9.63 3.16
N ARG A 61 1.06 -9.38 2.04
CA ARG A 61 2.36 -9.98 1.75
C ARG A 61 3.46 -9.49 2.70
N CYS A 62 3.47 -8.20 3.04
CA CYS A 62 4.36 -7.66 4.07
C CYS A 62 4.11 -8.33 5.43
N HIS A 63 2.84 -8.59 5.78
CA HIS A 63 2.49 -9.32 7.02
C HIS A 63 3.15 -10.70 7.08
N ASP A 64 3.07 -11.44 5.98
CA ASP A 64 3.60 -12.80 5.93
C ASP A 64 5.13 -12.84 5.90
N PHE A 65 5.79 -11.83 5.33
CA PHE A 65 7.24 -11.67 5.47
C PHE A 65 7.65 -11.30 6.90
N LEU A 66 6.93 -10.39 7.54
CA LEU A 66 7.18 -10.01 8.94
C LEU A 66 7.11 -11.23 9.85
N LYS A 67 6.08 -12.07 9.71
CA LYS A 67 5.99 -13.33 10.46
C LYS A 67 7.23 -14.21 10.29
N GLN A 68 7.78 -14.32 9.09
CA GLN A 68 8.93 -15.19 8.83
C GLN A 68 10.21 -14.69 9.52
N ILE A 69 10.39 -13.37 9.62
CA ILE A 69 11.62 -12.78 10.19
C ILE A 69 11.53 -12.54 11.70
N THR A 70 10.33 -12.50 12.28
CA THR A 70 10.11 -12.35 13.73
C THR A 70 9.82 -13.67 14.45
N SER A 71 9.83 -14.82 13.74
CA SER A 71 9.59 -16.15 14.32
C SER A 71 10.85 -16.79 14.91
#